data_AF-A0A1Z3U876-F1
#
_entry.id   AF-A0A1Z3U876-F1
#
_cell.length_a   1.000
_cell.length_b   1.000
_cell.length_c   1.000
_cell.angle_alpha   90.00
_cell.angle_beta   90.00
_cell.angle_gamma   90.00
#
_symmetry.space_group_name_H-M   'P 1'
#
loop_
_entity.id
_entity.type
_entity.pdbx_description
1 polymer ?
#
loop_
_entity_poly.entity_id
_entity_poly.type
_entity_poly.pdbx_seq_one_letter_code
_entity_poly.pdbx_strand_id
1 'polypeptide(L)'
;MSRVATVLVCLLVASCARPPIPEPIVRTVEVAVPIATPCRVSVGPAPAYADSAEALRQAGDIFEAMKLRAAGRAQRQAREAVLQAALDGCAGEVPP
;
A
#
# COMPACT_ATOMS: atom_id res chain seq x y z
N MET A 1 56.22 -59.22 -7.79
CA MET A 1 56.24 -57.88 -7.15
C MET A 1 55.65 -56.77 -8.03
N SER A 2 55.80 -56.80 -9.37
CA SER A 2 55.28 -55.74 -10.26
C SER A 2 53.74 -55.59 -10.26
N ARG A 3 52.97 -56.68 -10.28
CA ARG A 3 51.48 -56.61 -10.33
C ARG A 3 50.82 -56.00 -9.10
N VAL A 4 51.39 -56.22 -7.91
CA VAL A 4 50.84 -55.70 -6.64
C VAL A 4 51.08 -54.18 -6.56
N ALA A 5 52.23 -53.71 -7.01
CA ALA A 5 52.54 -52.29 -7.07
C ALA A 5 51.59 -51.54 -8.05
N THR A 6 51.28 -52.15 -9.20
CA THR A 6 50.33 -51.56 -10.16
C THR A 6 48.93 -51.44 -9.58
N VAL A 7 48.43 -52.48 -8.89
CA VAL A 7 47.10 -52.46 -8.26
C VAL A 7 47.02 -51.39 -7.16
N LEU A 8 48.07 -51.27 -6.34
CA LEU A 8 48.12 -50.26 -5.28
C LEU A 8 48.09 -48.83 -5.84
N VAL A 9 48.84 -48.57 -6.92
CA VAL A 9 48.84 -47.27 -7.60
C VAL A 9 47.46 -46.96 -8.20
N CYS A 10 46.79 -47.93 -8.82
CA CYS A 10 45.43 -47.72 -9.36
C CYS A 10 44.41 -47.37 -8.27
N LEU A 11 44.49 -47.99 -7.09
CA LEU A 11 43.58 -47.72 -5.98
C LEU A 11 43.80 -46.32 -5.37
N LEU A 12 45.06 -45.90 -5.26
CA LEU A 12 45.39 -44.55 -4.79
C LEU A 12 44.85 -43.48 -5.74
N VAL A 13 44.98 -43.67 -7.06
CA VAL A 13 44.45 -42.72 -8.06
C VAL A 13 42.91 -42.71 -8.08
N ALA A 14 42.25 -43.85 -7.88
CA ALA A 14 40.79 -43.91 -7.81
C ALA A 14 40.20 -43.16 -6.60
N SER A 15 40.94 -43.08 -5.48
CA SER A 15 40.48 -42.37 -4.27
C SER A 15 40.41 -40.84 -4.39
N CYS A 16 41.10 -40.25 -5.38
CA CYS A 16 41.03 -38.82 -5.66
C CYS A 16 39.91 -38.43 -6.64
N ALA A 17 39.15 -39.39 -7.17
CA ALA A 17 38.02 -39.11 -8.05
C ALA A 17 36.86 -38.55 -7.22
N ARG A 18 36.71 -37.22 -7.23
CA ARG A 18 35.55 -36.55 -6.63
C ARG A 18 34.29 -36.90 -7.46
N PRO A 19 33.20 -37.39 -6.84
CA PRO A 19 31.97 -37.64 -7.57
C PRO A 19 31.47 -36.33 -8.21
N PRO A 20 30.86 -36.39 -9.41
CA PRO A 20 30.29 -35.21 -10.04
C PRO A 20 29.26 -34.59 -9.10
N ILE A 21 29.37 -33.28 -8.90
CA ILE A 21 28.40 -32.54 -8.09
C ILE A 21 27.07 -32.63 -8.84
N PRO A 22 26.00 -33.17 -8.24
CA PRO A 22 24.71 -33.25 -8.90
C PRO A 22 24.25 -31.84 -9.28
N GLU A 23 23.70 -31.71 -10.50
CA GLU A 23 23.19 -30.44 -10.96
C GLU A 23 22.06 -29.95 -10.03
N PRO A 24 22.05 -28.67 -9.65
CA PRO A 24 21.04 -28.14 -8.77
C PRO A 24 19.66 -28.21 -9.44
N ILE A 25 18.68 -28.74 -8.73
CA ILE A 25 17.29 -28.79 -9.18
C ILE A 25 16.70 -27.37 -9.08
N VAL A 26 16.63 -26.66 -10.21
CA VAL A 26 15.99 -25.34 -10.28
C VAL A 26 14.48 -25.54 -10.23
N ARG A 27 13.82 -25.04 -9.18
CA ARG A 27 12.36 -25.00 -9.07
C ARG A 27 11.90 -23.56 -9.19
N THR A 28 11.11 -23.27 -10.21
CA THR A 28 10.39 -21.99 -10.30
C THR A 28 9.16 -22.06 -9.42
N VAL A 29 8.96 -21.02 -8.60
CA VAL A 29 7.79 -20.87 -7.75
C VAL A 29 7.11 -19.55 -8.09
N GLU A 30 5.79 -19.59 -8.21
CA GLU A 30 5.02 -18.36 -8.38
C GLU A 30 4.87 -17.67 -7.02
N VAL A 31 5.26 -16.40 -6.97
CA VAL A 31 5.16 -15.56 -5.78
C VAL A 31 4.17 -14.45 -6.07
N ALA A 32 3.02 -14.47 -5.37
CA ALA A 32 2.08 -13.37 -5.42
C ALA A 32 2.61 -12.18 -4.62
N VAL A 33 3.12 -11.17 -5.31
CA VAL A 33 3.56 -9.91 -4.71
C VAL A 33 2.35 -8.98 -4.58
N PRO A 34 2.04 -8.45 -3.37
CA PRO A 34 0.93 -7.52 -3.22
C PRO A 34 1.21 -6.23 -4.01
N ILE A 35 0.24 -5.84 -4.84
CA ILE A 35 0.30 -4.59 -5.61
C ILE A 35 -0.38 -3.50 -4.79
N ALA A 36 0.29 -2.37 -4.58
CA ALA A 36 -0.30 -1.20 -3.95
C ALA A 36 -1.49 -0.73 -4.79
N THR A 37 -2.70 -0.86 -4.25
CA THR A 37 -3.92 -0.36 -4.89
C THR A 37 -4.20 1.06 -4.40
N PRO A 38 -4.60 1.99 -5.29
CA PRO A 38 -4.94 3.33 -4.87
C PRO A 38 -6.16 3.27 -3.95
N CYS A 39 -6.11 3.94 -2.80
CA CYS A 39 -7.27 4.06 -1.94
C CYS A 39 -8.37 4.86 -2.65
N ARG A 40 -9.53 4.24 -2.86
CA ARG A 40 -10.68 4.86 -3.54
C ARG A 40 -11.84 5.02 -2.56
N VAL A 41 -11.77 6.05 -1.71
CA VAL A 41 -12.89 6.41 -0.82
C VAL A 41 -13.79 7.43 -1.53
N SER A 42 -15.09 7.12 -1.57
CA SER A 42 -16.10 8.04 -2.09
C SER A 42 -16.74 8.81 -0.93
N VAL A 43 -16.55 10.14 -0.90
CA VAL A 43 -17.09 11.03 0.15
C VAL A 43 -18.39 11.72 -0.31
N GLY A 44 -18.87 11.42 -1.51
CA GLY A 44 -20.04 12.05 -2.11
C GLY A 44 -19.83 13.53 -2.46
N PRO A 45 -20.83 14.17 -3.09
CA PRO A 45 -20.75 15.57 -3.52
C PRO A 45 -20.70 16.51 -2.31
N ALA A 46 -20.18 17.72 -2.51
CA ALA A 46 -20.25 18.77 -1.50
C ALA A 46 -21.72 19.13 -1.20
N PRO A 47 -22.08 19.41 0.07
CA PRO A 47 -23.44 19.85 0.41
C PRO A 47 -23.72 21.24 -0.15
N ALA A 48 -25.00 21.56 -0.34
CA ALA A 48 -25.42 22.92 -0.59
C ALA A 48 -25.22 23.76 0.69
N TYR A 49 -24.28 24.70 0.66
CA TYR A 49 -24.00 25.54 1.83
C TYR A 49 -25.10 26.58 2.05
N ALA A 50 -25.47 26.77 3.32
CA ALA A 50 -26.49 27.72 3.74
C ALA A 50 -26.12 29.17 3.37
N ASP A 51 -24.82 29.50 3.34
CA ASP A 51 -24.31 30.85 3.05
C ASP A 51 -23.91 31.05 1.59
N SER A 52 -24.71 30.51 0.66
CA SER A 52 -24.51 30.80 -0.77
C SER A 52 -24.57 32.29 -1.06
N ALA A 53 -23.89 32.74 -2.13
CA ALA A 53 -23.89 34.15 -2.53
C ALA A 53 -25.31 34.68 -2.79
N GLU A 54 -26.20 33.84 -3.35
CA GLU A 54 -27.62 34.17 -3.52
C GLU A 54 -28.32 34.35 -2.17
N ALA A 55 -28.19 33.38 -1.27
CA ALA A 55 -28.82 33.43 0.06
C ALA A 55 -28.36 34.64 0.87
N LEU A 56 -27.08 35.00 0.78
CA LEU A 56 -26.53 36.18 1.44
C LEU A 56 -27.03 37.49 0.82
N ARG A 57 -27.25 37.54 -0.50
CA ARG A 57 -27.87 38.71 -1.16
C ARG A 57 -29.34 38.87 -0.81
N GLN A 58 -30.04 37.76 -0.57
CA GLN A 58 -31.46 37.74 -0.20
C GLN A 58 -31.69 37.94 1.30
N ALA A 59 -30.64 38.00 2.12
CA ALA A 59 -30.76 38.25 3.55
C ALA A 59 -31.36 39.64 3.80
N GLY A 60 -32.40 39.71 4.65
CA GLY A 60 -33.11 40.96 4.93
C GLY A 60 -32.28 41.98 5.72
N ASP A 61 -31.32 41.51 6.51
CA ASP A 61 -30.40 42.34 7.27
C ASP A 61 -29.07 41.62 7.57
N ILE A 62 -28.18 42.30 8.29
CA ILE A 62 -26.88 41.76 8.70
C ILE A 62 -27.04 40.57 9.66
N PHE A 63 -28.06 40.58 10.51
CA PHE A 63 -28.28 39.52 11.49
C PHE A 63 -28.66 38.20 10.78
N GLU A 64 -29.57 38.25 9.82
CA GLU A 64 -29.92 37.14 8.94
C GLU A 64 -28.70 36.65 8.15
N ALA A 65 -27.92 37.56 7.57
CA ALA A 65 -26.69 37.19 6.85
C ALA A 65 -25.67 36.49 7.77
N MET A 66 -25.55 36.92 9.03
CA MET A 66 -24.64 36.30 10.00
C MET A 66 -25.11 34.91 10.44
N LYS A 67 -26.42 34.69 10.59
CA LYS A 67 -26.96 33.34 10.85
C LYS A 67 -26.63 32.38 9.71
N LEU A 68 -26.82 32.81 8.46
CA LEU A 68 -26.45 32.00 7.28
C LEU A 68 -24.95 31.66 7.30
N ARG A 69 -24.08 32.64 7.54
CA ARG A 69 -22.62 32.42 7.63
C ARG A 69 -22.21 31.48 8.76
N ALA A 70 -22.85 31.59 9.92
CA ALA A 70 -22.61 30.68 11.04
C ALA A 70 -23.01 29.24 10.69
N ALA A 71 -24.18 29.06 10.06
CA ALA A 71 -24.62 27.76 9.56
C ALA A 71 -23.67 27.19 8.49
N GLY A 72 -23.25 28.01 7.52
CA GLY A 72 -22.29 27.63 6.47
C GLY A 72 -20.94 27.23 7.03
N ARG A 73 -20.45 27.90 8.08
CA ARG A 73 -19.23 27.51 8.81
C ARG A 73 -19.39 26.13 9.44
N ALA A 74 -20.47 25.89 10.17
CA ALA A 74 -20.71 24.59 10.81
C ALA A 74 -20.79 23.45 9.78
N GLN A 75 -21.42 23.70 8.63
CA GLN A 75 -21.47 22.74 7.52
C GLN A 75 -20.09 22.42 6.94
N ARG A 76 -19.21 23.43 6.78
CA ARG A 76 -17.83 23.22 6.32
C ARG A 76 -17.01 22.41 7.32
N GLN A 77 -17.10 22.72 8.61
CA GLN A 77 -16.44 21.95 9.67
C GLN A 77 -16.88 20.48 9.66
N ALA A 78 -18.18 20.22 9.51
CA ALA A 78 -18.71 18.86 9.41
C ALA A 78 -18.17 18.14 8.16
N ARG A 79 -18.12 18.84 7.01
CA ARG A 79 -17.57 18.27 5.77
C ARG A 79 -16.08 17.95 5.89
N GLU A 80 -15.30 18.84 6.49
CA GLU A 80 -13.88 18.65 6.75
C GLU A 80 -13.64 17.41 7.62
N ALA A 81 -14.44 17.21 8.67
CA ALA A 81 -14.35 16.01 9.52
C ALA A 81 -14.57 14.71 8.72
N VAL A 82 -15.56 14.68 7.81
CA VAL A 82 -15.81 13.52 6.95
C VAL A 82 -14.66 13.30 5.96
N LEU A 83 -14.13 14.38 5.35
CA LEU A 83 -12.99 14.29 4.45
C LEU A 83 -11.73 13.79 5.17
N GLN A 84 -11.48 14.28 6.38
CA GLN A 84 -10.35 13.82 7.19
C GLN A 84 -10.49 12.34 7.53
N ALA A 85 -11.67 11.88 7.97
CA ALA A 85 -11.91 10.47 8.23
C ALA A 85 -11.70 9.59 6.98
N ALA A 86 -12.05 10.09 5.80
CA ALA A 86 -11.78 9.39 4.54
C ALA A 86 -10.28 9.30 4.22
N LEU A 87 -9.51 10.35 4.51
CA LEU A 87 -8.05 10.35 4.37
C LEU A 87 -7.39 9.41 5.38
N ASP A 88 -7.83 9.43 6.64
CA ASP A 88 -7.32 8.56 7.70
C ASP A 88 -7.57 7.09 7.37
N GLY A 89 -8.75 6.76 6.83
CA GLY A 89 -9.05 5.41 6.34
C GLY A 89 -8.16 4.98 5.16
N CYS A 90 -7.66 5.94 4.37
CA CYS A 90 -6.76 5.68 3.25
C CYS A 90 -5.28 5.64 3.62
N ALA A 91 -4.87 6.31 4.69
CA ALA A 91 -3.48 6.36 5.11
C ALA A 91 -2.95 4.97 5.50
N GLY A 92 -3.85 4.03 5.83
CA GLY A 92 -3.48 2.72 6.38
C GLY A 92 -2.78 2.88 7.73
N GLU A 93 -2.68 1.81 8.51
CA GLU A 93 -1.74 1.80 9.63
C GLU A 93 -0.35 2.11 9.06
N VAL A 94 0.20 3.29 9.37
CA VAL A 94 1.61 3.60 9.12
C VAL A 94 2.39 2.46 9.77
N PRO A 95 3.13 1.64 9.00
CA PRO A 95 3.98 0.63 9.62
C PRO A 95 4.97 1.35 10.54
N PRO A 96 5.25 0.81 11.74
CA PRO A 96 6.16 1.44 12.70
C PRO A 96 7.55 1.71 12.12
#